data_AF-A0A4U9D3C2-F1
#
_entry.id   AF-A0A4U9D3C2-F1
#
_cell.length_a   1.000
_cell.length_b   1.000
_cell.length_c   1.000
_cell.angle_alpha   90.00
_cell.angle_beta   90.00
_cell.angle_gamma   90.00
#
_symmetry.space_group_name_H-M   'P 1'
#
loop_
_entity.id
_entity.type
_entity.pdbx_description
1 polymer ?
#
loop_
_entity_poly.entity_id
_entity_poly.type
_entity_poly.pdbx_seq_one_letter_code
_entity_poly.pdbx_strand_id
1 'polypeptide(L)'
;MKRHRAIICGGGWPSADDQENLAAFDFPGLLALVSAGLGWGYLPRYLAQAQLDLGELIMKEVAAHQPLYRAWIGWHEDASGLASGWWQNAVLANNAIRRIYNTKIV
;
A
#
# COMPACT_ATOMS: atom_id res chain seq x y z
N MET A 1 -25.47 9.51 12.64
CA MET A 1 -24.25 8.76 12.27
C MET A 1 -23.12 9.75 12.06
N LYS A 2 -21.98 9.61 12.75
CA LYS A 2 -20.80 10.47 12.48
C LYS A 2 -20.29 10.15 11.08
N ARG A 3 -20.42 11.10 10.15
CA ARG A 3 -19.77 11.03 8.82
C ARG A 3 -18.27 11.17 9.05
N HIS A 4 -17.52 10.09 8.83
CA HIS A 4 -16.05 10.15 8.86
C HIS A 4 -15.58 10.42 7.44
N ARG A 5 -14.78 11.48 7.25
CA ARG A 5 -14.25 11.85 5.94
C ARG A 5 -13.31 10.77 5.39
N ALA A 6 -13.35 10.55 4.08
CA ALA A 6 -12.41 9.66 3.42
C ALA A 6 -11.15 10.45 3.04
N ILE A 7 -9.98 9.84 3.22
CA ILE A 7 -8.69 10.39 2.80
C ILE A 7 -8.24 9.58 1.59
N ILE A 8 -8.03 10.26 0.46
CA ILE A 8 -7.79 9.63 -0.84
C ILE A 8 -6.37 9.96 -1.29
N CYS A 9 -5.59 8.92 -1.62
CA CYS A 9 -4.26 9.04 -2.22
C CYS A 9 -4.29 8.51 -3.66
N GLY A 10 -4.10 9.40 -4.64
CA GLY A 10 -4.12 9.08 -6.07
C GLY A 10 -5.52 8.98 -6.69
N GLY A 11 -5.59 8.93 -8.03
CA GLY A 11 -6.83 8.75 -8.80
C GLY A 11 -7.08 7.28 -9.09
N GLY A 12 -8.18 6.70 -8.59
CA GLY A 12 -8.55 5.31 -8.89
C GLY A 12 -9.21 4.54 -7.74
N TRP A 13 -9.36 5.14 -6.55
CA TRP A 13 -10.17 4.55 -5.49
C TRP A 13 -11.65 4.71 -5.79
N PRO A 14 -12.52 3.75 -5.39
CA PRO A 14 -13.96 3.89 -5.60
C PRO A 14 -14.41 5.22 -5.02
N SER A 15 -15.12 5.99 -5.83
CA SER A 15 -15.57 7.31 -5.46
C SER A 15 -16.43 7.19 -4.20
N ALA A 16 -16.01 7.86 -3.14
CA ALA A 16 -16.86 8.05 -1.98
C ALA A 16 -17.90 9.13 -2.35
N ASP A 17 -18.79 8.81 -3.29
CA ASP A 17 -19.64 9.75 -4.05
C ASP A 17 -20.55 10.64 -3.17
N ASP A 18 -20.63 10.38 -1.86
CA ASP A 18 -21.41 11.16 -0.89
C ASP A 18 -20.65 11.56 0.39
N GLN A 19 -19.32 11.42 0.44
CA GLN A 19 -18.51 11.80 1.60
C GLN A 19 -17.60 13.00 1.35
N GLU A 20 -17.39 13.82 2.39
CA GLU A 20 -16.31 14.81 2.38
C GLU A 20 -14.97 14.07 2.23
N ASN A 21 -14.19 14.50 1.23
CA ASN A 21 -12.92 13.87 0.89
C ASN A 21 -11.75 14.82 1.19
N LEU A 22 -10.70 14.27 1.78
CA LEU A 22 -9.41 14.95 1.97
C LEU A 22 -8.38 14.30 1.06
N ALA A 23 -7.70 15.10 0.24
CA ALA A 23 -6.66 14.58 -0.65
C ALA A 23 -5.32 14.46 0.09
N ALA A 24 -4.68 13.30 -0.06
CA ALA A 24 -3.27 13.10 0.22
C ALA A 24 -2.53 12.87 -1.11
N PHE A 25 -1.31 13.39 -1.23
CA PHE A 25 -0.53 13.28 -2.47
C PHE A 25 0.40 12.07 -2.47
N ASP A 26 0.59 11.43 -1.33
CA ASP A 26 1.41 10.24 -1.14
C ASP A 26 0.90 9.39 0.03
N PHE A 27 1.37 8.14 0.13
CA PHE A 27 0.99 7.25 1.23
C PHE A 27 1.49 7.70 2.62
N PRO A 28 2.71 8.26 2.77
CA PRO A 28 3.13 8.83 4.05
C PRO A 28 2.21 9.95 4.55
N GLY A 29 1.80 10.88 3.68
CA GLY A 29 0.84 11.91 4.01
C GLY A 29 -0.53 11.33 4.39
N LEU A 30 -1.02 10.34 3.65
CA LEU A 30 -2.27 9.66 3.98
C LEU A 30 -2.20 8.99 5.36
N LEU A 31 -1.10 8.28 5.67
CA LEU A 31 -0.90 7.63 6.96
C LEU A 31 -0.88 8.65 8.10
N ALA A 32 -0.20 9.79 7.93
CA ALA A 32 -0.17 10.86 8.93
C ALA A 32 -1.58 11.41 9.23
N LEU A 33 -2.39 11.64 8.19
CA LEU A 33 -3.75 12.15 8.34
C LEU A 33 -4.68 11.14 9.02
N VAL A 34 -4.59 9.86 8.66
CA VAL A 34 -5.38 8.79 9.30
C VAL A 34 -4.96 8.59 10.76
N SER A 35 -3.65 8.62 11.04
CA SER A 35 -3.10 8.48 12.40
C SER A 35 -3.49 9.67 13.30
N ALA A 36 -3.65 10.86 12.73
CA ALA A 36 -4.17 12.04 13.42
C ALA A 36 -5.70 11.99 13.65
N GLY A 37 -6.37 10.89 13.29
CA GLY A 37 -7.82 10.73 13.47
C GLY A 37 -8.64 11.62 12.54
N LEU A 38 -8.03 12.14 11.47
CA LEU A 38 -8.73 13.03 10.56
C LEU A 38 -9.76 12.25 9.75
N GLY A 39 -9.50 11.01 9.36
CA GLY A 39 -10.46 10.25 8.58
C GLY A 39 -10.06 8.78 8.45
N TRP A 40 -10.64 8.12 7.46
CA TRP A 40 -10.27 6.77 7.07
C TRP A 40 -9.71 6.78 5.65
N GLY A 41 -8.85 5.83 5.30
CA GLY A 41 -8.30 5.74 3.96
C GLY A 41 -7.72 4.37 3.68
N TYR A 42 -7.49 4.08 2.41
CA TYR A 42 -6.88 2.83 1.99
C TYR A 42 -5.35 2.94 2.03
N LEU A 43 -4.71 2.06 2.80
CA LEU A 43 -3.27 2.01 2.97
C LEU A 43 -2.73 0.62 2.64
N PRO A 44 -1.57 0.51 1.96
CA PRO A 44 -0.81 -0.71 1.95
C PRO A 44 -0.49 -1.14 3.39
N ARG A 45 -0.86 -2.39 3.74
CA ARG A 45 -0.73 -2.91 5.11
C ARG A 45 0.66 -2.72 5.71
N TYR A 46 1.70 -2.91 4.89
CA TYR A 46 3.08 -2.79 5.37
C TYR A 46 3.45 -1.38 5.84
N LEU A 47 2.79 -0.33 5.33
CA LEU A 47 3.03 1.05 5.74
C LEU A 47 2.37 1.37 7.09
N ALA A 48 1.21 0.76 7.37
CA ALA A 48 0.46 0.98 8.62
C ALA A 48 0.80 -0.03 9.71
N GLN A 49 1.72 -0.98 9.46
CA GLN A 49 1.94 -2.12 10.35
C GLN A 49 2.36 -1.67 11.77
N ALA A 50 3.19 -0.63 11.90
CA ALA A 50 3.62 -0.14 13.20
C ALA A 50 2.45 0.42 14.02
N GLN A 51 1.59 1.24 13.41
CA GLN A 51 0.40 1.80 14.07
C GLN A 51 -0.66 0.73 14.38
N LEU A 52 -0.77 -0.30 13.53
CA LEU A 52 -1.62 -1.45 13.79
C LEU A 52 -1.12 -2.26 14.99
N ASP A 53 0.19 -2.49 15.08
CA ASP A 53 0.81 -3.24 16.19
C ASP A 53 0.69 -2.48 17.53
N LEU A 54 0.73 -1.14 17.47
CA LEU A 54 0.50 -0.26 18.63
C LEU A 54 -0.99 -0.08 18.99
N GLY A 55 -1.92 -0.55 18.14
CA GLY A 55 -3.36 -0.35 18.33
C GLY A 55 -3.84 1.07 18.09
N GLU A 56 -3.01 1.94 17.51
CA GLU A 56 -3.36 3.32 17.11
C GLU A 56 -4.30 3.33 15.91
N LEU A 57 -4.19 2.33 15.04
CA LEU A 57 -5.07 2.11 13.91
C LEU A 57 -5.76 0.76 14.00
N ILE A 58 -6.93 0.69 13.35
CA ILE A 58 -7.69 -0.56 13.20
C ILE A 58 -7.92 -0.85 11.73
N MET A 59 -7.81 -2.13 11.36
CA MET A 59 -8.15 -2.60 10.02
C MET A 59 -9.65 -2.88 9.92
N LYS A 60 -10.26 -2.51 8.78
CA LYS A 60 -11.66 -2.81 8.47
C LYS A 60 -11.74 -3.56 7.15
N GLU A 61 -12.51 -4.64 7.15
CA GLU A 61 -12.84 -5.37 5.92
C GLU A 61 -13.85 -4.56 5.11
N VAL A 62 -13.65 -4.50 3.79
CA VAL A 62 -14.52 -3.78 2.85
C VAL A 62 -15.22 -4.75 1.92
N ALA A 63 -16.49 -4.49 1.63
CA ALA A 63 -17.30 -5.35 0.77
C ALA A 63 -16.88 -5.28 -0.71
N ALA A 64 -16.22 -4.19 -1.14
CA ALA A 64 -15.76 -4.01 -2.51
C ALA A 64 -14.45 -4.77 -2.75
N HIS A 65 -14.41 -5.55 -3.84
CA HIS A 65 -13.21 -6.29 -4.25
C HIS A 65 -12.09 -5.29 -4.59
N GLN A 66 -11.04 -5.24 -3.76
CA GLN A 66 -9.89 -4.38 -4.02
C GLN A 66 -9.13 -4.92 -5.24
N PRO A 67 -8.68 -4.06 -6.17
CA PRO A 67 -7.71 -4.47 -7.17
C PRO A 67 -6.45 -4.98 -6.45
N LEU A 68 -5.97 -6.16 -6.84
CA LEU A 68 -4.69 -6.67 -6.35
C LEU A 68 -3.58 -5.74 -6.86
N TYR A 69 -3.08 -4.86 -6.00
CA TYR A 69 -1.91 -4.03 -6.28
C TYR A 69 -0.68 -4.94 -6.38
N ARG A 70 -0.28 -5.25 -7.62
CA ARG A 70 0.85 -6.12 -7.93
C ARG A 70 2.11 -5.28 -8.08
N ALA A 71 3.13 -5.60 -7.29
CA ALA A 71 4.46 -5.04 -7.48
C ALA A 71 5.22 -5.86 -8.53
N TRP A 72 6.00 -5.18 -9.36
CA TRP A 72 6.87 -5.80 -10.37
C TRP A 72 8.31 -5.37 -10.09
N ILE A 73 9.26 -6.30 -10.26
CA ILE A 73 10.69 -5.98 -10.25
C ILE A 73 11.11 -5.96 -11.71
N GLY A 74 11.61 -4.82 -12.17
CA GLY A 74 12.13 -4.64 -13.53
C GLY A 74 13.64 -4.46 -13.53
N TRP A 75 14.29 -4.99 -14.55
CA TRP A 75 15.70 -4.74 -14.84
C TRP A 75 15.90 -4.61 -16.36
N HIS A 76 16.98 -3.95 -16.75
CA HIS A 76 17.37 -3.81 -18.14
C HIS A 76 18.26 -4.99 -18.54
N GLU A 77 17.77 -5.85 -19.44
CA GLU A 77 18.48 -7.07 -19.86
C GLU A 77 19.83 -6.72 -20.50
N ASP A 78 19.88 -5.71 -21.36
CA ASP A 78 21.10 -5.34 -22.09
C ASP A 78 22.17 -4.68 -21.21
N ALA A 79 21.82 -4.29 -19.97
CA ALA A 79 22.77 -3.76 -18.98
C ALA A 79 23.04 -4.74 -17.82
N SER A 80 22.54 -5.98 -17.91
CA SER A 80 22.62 -6.95 -16.81
C SER A 80 23.93 -7.76 -16.85
N GLY A 81 24.95 -7.26 -16.15
CA GLY A 81 26.19 -8.00 -15.88
C GLY A 81 26.11 -8.89 -14.63
N LEU A 82 27.24 -9.51 -14.26
CA LEU A 82 27.36 -10.38 -13.08
C LEU A 82 26.87 -9.73 -11.78
N ALA A 83 27.11 -8.43 -11.59
CA ALA A 83 26.65 -7.68 -10.43
C ALA A 83 25.11 -7.55 -10.39
N SER A 84 24.46 -7.36 -11.55
CA SER A 84 23.00 -7.33 -11.65
C SER A 84 22.41 -8.70 -11.33
N GLY A 85 23.00 -9.78 -11.88
CA GLY A 85 22.57 -11.15 -11.57
C GLY A 85 22.71 -11.50 -10.08
N TRP A 86 23.83 -11.13 -9.45
CA TRP A 86 23.99 -11.28 -8.00
C TRP A 86 22.92 -10.50 -7.22
N TRP A 87 22.68 -9.24 -7.59
CA TRP A 87 21.70 -8.39 -6.89
C TRP A 87 20.28 -8.94 -7.02
N GLN A 88 19.87 -9.36 -8.21
CA GLN A 88 18.57 -10.00 -8.44
C GLN A 88 18.39 -11.22 -7.53
N ASN A 89 19.41 -12.09 -7.47
CA ASN A 89 19.40 -13.25 -6.58
C ASN A 89 19.30 -12.85 -5.10
N ALA A 90 20.03 -11.82 -4.67
CA ALA A 90 19.99 -11.32 -3.30
C ALA A 90 18.60 -10.74 -2.95
N VAL A 91 17.98 -10.00 -3.86
CA VAL A 91 16.63 -9.44 -3.71
C VAL A 91 15.59 -10.54 -3.60
N LEU A 92 15.65 -11.56 -4.47
CA LEU A 92 14.71 -12.68 -4.45
C LEU A 92 14.90 -13.63 -3.25
N ALA A 93 16.13 -13.75 -2.74
CA ALA A 93 16.44 -14.50 -1.53
C ALA A 93 15.98 -13.79 -0.25
N ASN A 94 15.73 -12.48 -0.31
CA ASN A 94 15.27 -11.72 0.85
C ASN A 94 13.80 -12.04 1.16
N ASN A 95 13.56 -12.68 2.31
CA ASN A 95 12.22 -13.07 2.73
C ASN A 95 11.23 -11.90 2.90
N ALA A 96 11.72 -10.72 3.32
CA ALA A 96 10.87 -9.54 3.45
C ALA A 96 10.36 -9.05 2.10
N ILE A 97 11.21 -9.13 1.07
CA ILE A 97 10.88 -8.79 -0.32
C ILE A 97 9.98 -9.89 -0.91
N ARG A 98 10.37 -11.16 -0.78
CA ARG A 98 9.60 -12.30 -1.28
C ARG A 98 8.14 -12.28 -0.79
N ARG A 99 7.88 -11.85 0.44
CA ARG A 99 6.52 -11.70 0.99
C ARG A 99 5.65 -10.70 0.20
N ILE A 100 6.26 -9.69 -0.42
CA ILE A 100 5.58 -8.66 -1.22
C ILE A 100 5.31 -9.16 -2.65
N TYR A 101 6.22 -9.96 -3.22
CA TYR A 101 6.16 -10.38 -4.64
C TYR A 101 5.64 -11.81 -4.86
N ASN A 102 5.49 -12.64 -3.83
CA ASN A 102 5.01 -14.03 -3.94
C ASN A 102 3.47 -14.15 -3.96
N THR A 103 2.80 -13.37 -4.82
CA THR A 103 1.36 -13.51 -5.03
C THR A 103 1.17 -14.51 -6.16
N LYS A 104 0.70 -15.73 -5.84
CA LYS A 104 0.42 -16.77 -6.85
C LYS A 104 -0.49 -16.22 -7.94
N ILE A 105 -0.15 -16.50 -9.20
CA ILE A 105 -1.05 -16.36 -10.34
C ILE A 105 -2.12 -17.44 -10.14
N VAL A 106 -3.36 -17.03 -9.89
CA VAL A 106 -4.54 -17.90 -9.96
C VAL A 106 -5.21 -17.67 -11.29
#